data_AF-A0A7K3H539-F1
#
_entry.id   AF-A0A7K3H539-F1
#
_cell.length_a   1.000
_cell.length_b   1.000
_cell.length_c   1.000
_cell.angle_alpha   90.00
_cell.angle_beta   90.00
_cell.angle_gamma   90.00
#
_symmetry.space_group_name_H-M   'P 1'
#
loop_
_entity.id
_entity.type
_entity.pdbx_description
1 polymer ?
#
loop_
_entity_poly.entity_id
_entity_poly.type
_entity_poly.pdbx_seq_one_letter_code
_entity_poly.pdbx_strand_id
1 'polypeptide(L)'
;SARAAEGSGLLAVPGSTDAPAAVLGPADEDERVTALDAFLLAAGPEPDPQADLAMGLVHRIRTDRTIRRVSGFAAEEGVSVRSLQRLFAAYVGVSPKWVLLRYRVHEALERATRDTAVDWARLAAELGYSDQAHLVREFTATVGVPPTAYAR
;
A
#
# COMPACT_ATOMS: atom_id res chain seq x y z
N SER A 1 25.19 26.84 -14.12
CA SER A 1 24.23 27.35 -13.13
C SER A 1 23.24 26.27 -12.75
N ALA A 2 23.08 26.08 -11.46
CA ALA A 2 22.43 24.96 -10.78
C ALA A 2 20.93 25.21 -10.50
N ARG A 3 20.19 24.10 -10.36
CA ARG A 3 19.07 23.83 -9.42
C ARG A 3 18.46 22.49 -9.84
N ALA A 4 18.86 21.36 -9.23
CA ALA A 4 18.41 20.83 -7.94
C ALA A 4 16.88 20.69 -7.87
N ALA A 5 16.40 19.46 -8.11
CA ALA A 5 15.06 19.01 -7.76
C ALA A 5 15.23 17.77 -6.88
N GLU A 6 15.08 17.99 -5.58
CA GLU A 6 15.02 17.02 -4.51
C GLU A 6 13.72 16.23 -4.61
N GLY A 7 13.79 14.91 -4.42
CA GLY A 7 12.63 14.03 -4.53
C GLY A 7 12.99 12.56 -4.37
N SER A 8 13.86 12.24 -3.42
CA SER A 8 14.06 10.87 -2.93
C SER A 8 13.84 10.88 -1.43
N GLY A 9 12.59 10.67 -1.03
CA GLY A 9 12.22 10.34 0.35
C GLY A 9 12.63 8.90 0.66
N LEU A 10 13.91 8.59 0.48
CA LEU A 10 14.53 7.47 1.17
C LEU A 10 14.49 7.87 2.65
N LEU A 11 13.99 7.00 3.52
CA LEU A 11 14.11 7.14 4.97
C LEU A 11 15.57 7.52 5.29
N ALA A 12 15.82 8.81 5.51
CA ALA A 12 17.12 9.28 5.92
C ALA A 12 17.23 8.92 7.40
N VAL A 13 17.71 7.71 7.70
CA VAL A 13 18.06 7.31 9.05
C VAL A 13 19.20 8.22 9.51
N PRO A 14 19.01 9.08 10.52
CA PRO A 14 20.07 9.95 11.01
C PRO A 14 21.22 9.09 11.57
N GLY A 15 22.44 9.26 11.07
CA GLY A 15 23.66 8.54 11.54
C GLY A 15 24.23 7.45 10.61
N SER A 16 23.78 7.37 9.36
CA SER A 16 23.98 6.20 8.47
C SER A 16 25.23 6.22 7.57
N THR A 17 26.42 6.47 8.10
CA THR A 17 27.66 6.22 7.32
C THR A 17 28.19 4.78 7.48
N ASP A 18 27.91 4.11 8.60
CA ASP A 18 28.39 2.73 8.87
C ASP A 18 27.26 1.67 9.03
N ALA A 19 26.00 2.09 9.05
CA ALA A 19 24.85 1.24 9.35
C ALA A 19 24.65 0.02 8.41
N PRO A 20 24.83 0.12 7.08
CA PRO A 20 24.63 -1.02 6.19
C PRO A 20 25.69 -2.11 6.41
N ALA A 21 26.92 -1.72 6.75
CA ALA A 21 28.02 -2.66 6.95
C ALA A 21 27.86 -3.48 8.23
N ALA A 22 27.32 -2.88 9.30
CA ALA A 22 27.04 -3.58 10.55
C ALA A 22 25.92 -4.62 10.41
N VAL A 23 24.90 -4.34 9.59
CA VAL A 23 23.77 -5.26 9.33
C VAL A 23 24.13 -6.36 8.32
N LEU A 24 24.88 -6.02 7.26
CA LEU A 24 25.22 -6.95 6.18
C LEU A 24 26.54 -7.71 6.40
N GLY A 25 27.33 -7.32 7.41
CA GLY A 25 28.63 -7.89 7.71
C GLY A 25 28.62 -9.36 8.18
N PRO A 26 27.69 -9.79 9.05
CA PRO A 26 27.62 -11.18 9.49
C PRO A 26 27.34 -12.16 8.33
N ALA A 27 28.09 -13.26 8.29
CA ALA A 27 27.92 -14.30 7.28
C ALA A 27 26.70 -15.19 7.58
N ASP A 28 26.36 -15.34 8.86
CA ASP A 28 25.19 -16.08 9.32
C ASP A 28 23.90 -15.25 9.21
N GLU A 29 22.79 -15.91 8.88
CA GLU A 29 21.49 -15.23 8.68
C GLU A 29 20.87 -14.76 10.00
N ASP A 30 20.93 -15.57 11.05
CA ASP A 30 20.38 -15.22 12.36
C ASP A 30 21.17 -14.06 12.98
N GLU A 31 22.49 -14.03 12.76
CA GLU A 31 23.33 -12.89 13.15
C GLU A 31 22.97 -11.61 12.39
N ARG A 32 22.67 -11.69 11.08
CA ARG A 32 22.19 -10.53 10.31
C ARG A 32 20.82 -10.05 10.77
N VAL A 33 19.89 -10.96 11.07
CA VAL A 33 18.57 -10.61 11.61
C VAL A 33 18.73 -9.89 12.94
N THR A 34 19.58 -10.41 13.84
CA THR A 34 19.88 -9.78 15.14
C THR A 34 20.48 -8.38 14.96
N ALA A 35 21.41 -8.21 14.03
CA ALA A 35 22.02 -6.93 13.73
C ALA A 35 21.02 -5.93 13.13
N LEU A 36 20.13 -6.39 12.25
CA LEU A 36 19.05 -5.58 11.68
C LEU A 36 18.07 -5.12 12.77
N ASP A 37 17.63 -6.02 13.64
CA ASP A 37 16.74 -5.68 14.75
C ASP A 37 17.37 -4.66 15.68
N ALA A 38 18.64 -4.86 16.08
CA ALA A 38 19.36 -3.89 16.89
C ALA A 38 19.45 -2.52 16.23
N PHE A 39 19.74 -2.48 14.92
CA PHE A 39 19.80 -1.24 14.15
C PHE A 39 18.44 -0.53 14.07
N LEU A 40 17.37 -1.25 13.75
CA LEU A 40 16.02 -0.70 13.61
C LEU A 40 15.45 -0.24 14.96
N LEU A 41 15.64 -1.01 16.02
CA LEU A 41 15.17 -0.66 17.36
C LEU A 41 15.94 0.54 17.94
N ALA A 42 17.23 0.67 17.62
CA ALA A 42 18.02 1.84 18.01
C ALA A 42 17.60 3.13 17.28
N ALA A 43 16.96 3.03 16.11
CA ALA A 43 16.54 4.19 15.34
C ALA A 43 15.44 5.03 16.04
N GLY A 44 14.67 4.42 16.95
CA GLY A 44 13.72 5.10 17.84
C GLY A 44 12.93 6.23 17.18
N PRO A 45 12.18 5.98 16.09
CA PRO A 45 11.46 7.04 15.40
C PRO A 45 10.39 7.63 16.34
N GLU A 46 10.29 8.96 16.34
CA GLU A 46 9.21 9.65 17.04
C GLU A 46 7.86 9.22 16.44
N PRO A 47 6.87 8.83 17.25
CA PRO A 47 5.54 8.50 16.76
C PRO A 47 4.97 9.65 15.91
N ASP A 48 4.52 9.33 14.69
CA ASP A 48 3.87 10.29 13.81
C ASP A 48 2.36 10.03 13.77
N PRO A 49 1.52 10.92 14.34
CA PRO A 49 0.07 10.76 14.33
C PRO A 49 -0.53 10.67 12.92
N GLN A 50 0.12 11.21 11.89
CA GLN A 50 -0.32 11.07 10.51
C GLN A 50 -0.04 9.67 9.96
N ALA A 51 1.06 9.03 10.37
CA ALA A 51 1.34 7.63 10.04
C ALA A 51 0.29 6.71 10.67
N ASP A 52 -0.04 6.93 11.95
CA ASP A 52 -1.08 6.19 12.67
C ASP A 52 -2.46 6.36 11.99
N LEU A 53 -2.81 7.60 11.63
CA LEU A 53 -4.03 7.88 10.87
C LEU A 53 -4.04 7.13 9.53
N ALA A 54 -2.96 7.20 8.76
CA ALA A 54 -2.87 6.52 7.46
C ALA A 54 -3.07 5.00 7.62
N MET A 55 -2.42 4.39 8.61
CA MET A 55 -2.55 2.96 8.89
C MET A 55 -3.94 2.59 9.38
N GLY A 56 -4.58 3.43 10.20
CA GLY A 56 -5.96 3.28 10.62
C GLY A 56 -6.94 3.30 9.44
N LEU A 57 -6.74 4.20 8.48
CA LEU A 57 -7.57 4.30 7.28
C LEU A 57 -7.36 3.11 6.33
N VAL A 58 -6.13 2.61 6.16
CA VAL A 58 -5.86 1.36 5.43
C VAL A 58 -6.57 0.19 6.10
N HIS A 59 -6.53 0.10 7.43
CA HIS A 59 -7.23 -0.93 8.18
C HIS A 59 -8.74 -0.88 7.97
N ARG A 60 -9.34 0.32 7.97
CA ARG A 60 -10.77 0.53 7.66
C ARG A 60 -11.12 0.01 6.26
N ILE A 61 -10.35 0.38 5.24
CA ILE A 61 -10.56 -0.13 3.86
C ILE A 61 -10.48 -1.67 3.82
N ARG A 62 -9.58 -2.27 4.61
CA ARG A 62 -9.43 -3.73 4.68
C ARG A 62 -10.64 -4.43 5.31
N THR A 63 -11.18 -3.87 6.38
CA THR A 63 -12.19 -4.56 7.21
C THR A 63 -13.62 -4.19 6.84
N ASP A 64 -13.85 -3.00 6.31
CA ASP A 64 -15.17 -2.52 5.90
C ASP A 64 -15.39 -2.69 4.40
N ARG A 65 -16.12 -3.76 4.06
CA ARG A 65 -16.48 -4.12 2.67
C ARG A 65 -17.49 -3.17 2.04
N THR A 66 -18.13 -2.30 2.83
CA THR A 66 -19.10 -1.33 2.32
C THR A 66 -18.44 -0.12 1.69
N ILE A 67 -17.14 0.10 1.94
CA ILE A 67 -16.36 1.11 1.27
C ILE A 67 -16.19 0.70 -0.19
N ARG A 68 -16.75 1.50 -1.11
CA ARG A 68 -16.75 1.22 -2.56
C ARG A 68 -16.06 2.28 -3.40
N ARG A 69 -15.94 3.50 -2.88
CA ARG A 69 -15.41 4.66 -3.61
C ARG A 69 -14.57 5.52 -2.68
N VAL A 70 -13.44 6.02 -3.20
CA VAL A 70 -12.55 6.91 -2.46
C VAL A 70 -13.26 8.18 -2.01
N SER A 71 -14.17 8.72 -2.83
CA SER A 71 -14.94 9.91 -2.48
C SER A 71 -15.91 9.70 -1.32
N GLY A 72 -16.60 8.55 -1.28
CA GLY A 72 -17.48 8.18 -0.17
C GLY A 72 -16.68 7.98 1.11
N PHE A 73 -15.58 7.23 1.03
CA PHE A 73 -14.69 7.02 2.17
C PHE A 73 -14.11 8.32 2.71
N ALA A 74 -13.64 9.22 1.83
CA ALA A 74 -13.13 10.51 2.25
C ALA A 74 -14.21 11.35 2.98
N ALA A 75 -15.44 11.33 2.48
CA ALA A 75 -16.57 12.02 3.12
C ALA A 75 -16.92 11.42 4.49
N GLU A 76 -16.94 10.09 4.61
CA GLU A 76 -17.18 9.38 5.88
C GLU A 76 -16.10 9.71 6.93
N GLU A 77 -14.85 9.85 6.50
CA GLU A 77 -13.71 10.18 7.37
C GLU A 77 -13.50 11.70 7.54
N GLY A 78 -14.42 12.53 7.01
CA GLY A 78 -14.39 13.98 7.19
C GLY A 78 -13.25 14.71 6.48
N VAL A 79 -12.64 14.11 5.45
CA VAL A 79 -11.49 14.67 4.72
C VAL A 79 -11.80 14.87 3.23
N SER A 80 -11.04 15.76 2.59
CA SER A 80 -11.10 15.86 1.13
C SER A 80 -10.40 14.65 0.47
N VAL A 81 -10.86 14.25 -0.72
CA VAL A 81 -10.20 13.21 -1.52
C VAL A 81 -8.73 13.54 -1.76
N ARG A 82 -8.40 14.81 -2.01
CA ARG A 82 -7.02 15.27 -2.24
C ARG A 82 -6.16 15.10 -0.99
N SER A 83 -6.70 15.40 0.19
CA SER A 83 -6.00 15.20 1.47
C SER A 83 -5.74 13.72 1.71
N LEU A 84 -6.76 12.88 1.50
CA LEU A 84 -6.66 11.43 1.66
C LEU A 84 -5.61 10.83 0.70
N GLN A 85 -5.62 11.24 -0.57
CA GLN A 85 -4.63 10.81 -1.55
C GLN A 85 -3.20 11.22 -1.17
N ARG A 86 -3.02 12.45 -0.68
CA ARG A 86 -1.70 12.95 -0.25
C ARG A 86 -1.20 12.17 0.98
N LEU A 87 -2.06 11.91 1.95
CA LEU A 87 -1.72 11.12 3.14
C LEU A 87 -1.28 9.70 2.75
N PHE A 88 -2.07 9.04 1.90
CA PHE A 88 -1.76 7.70 1.40
C PHE A 88 -0.45 7.66 0.59
N ALA A 89 -0.22 8.65 -0.27
CA ALA A 89 1.04 8.75 -1.02
C ALA A 89 2.24 8.95 -0.10
N ALA A 90 2.11 9.74 0.97
CA ALA A 90 3.20 10.04 1.90
C ALA A 90 3.55 8.85 2.82
N TYR A 91 2.55 8.15 3.35
CA TYR A 91 2.76 7.14 4.41
C TYR A 91 2.57 5.69 3.95
N VAL A 92 1.76 5.44 2.92
CA VAL A 92 1.48 4.09 2.41
C VAL A 92 2.21 3.84 1.08
N GLY A 93 2.61 4.90 0.37
CA GLY A 93 3.31 4.82 -0.92
C GLY A 93 2.42 4.48 -2.12
N VAL A 94 1.11 4.32 -1.91
CA VAL A 94 0.13 3.97 -2.96
C VAL A 94 -1.15 4.77 -2.78
N SER A 95 -1.99 4.85 -3.81
CA SER A 95 -3.26 5.59 -3.72
C SER A 95 -4.33 4.84 -2.90
N PRO A 96 -5.32 5.54 -2.29
CA PRO A 96 -6.44 4.89 -1.62
C PRO A 96 -7.25 3.98 -2.55
N LYS A 97 -7.33 4.35 -3.84
CA LYS A 97 -7.99 3.54 -4.87
C LYS A 97 -7.30 2.20 -5.06
N TRP A 98 -5.97 2.18 -5.04
CA TRP A 98 -5.19 0.95 -5.15
C TRP A 98 -5.44 0.02 -3.96
N VAL A 99 -5.43 0.55 -2.74
CA VAL A 99 -5.68 -0.23 -1.53
C VAL A 99 -7.08 -0.86 -1.57
N LEU A 100 -8.08 -0.07 -1.95
CA LEU A 100 -9.44 -0.56 -2.11
C LEU A 100 -9.53 -1.67 -3.17
N LEU A 101 -8.92 -1.45 -4.33
CA LEU A 101 -8.88 -2.42 -5.42
C LEU A 101 -8.21 -3.74 -4.99
N ARG A 102 -7.06 -3.67 -4.31
CA ARG A 102 -6.35 -4.83 -3.77
C ARG A 102 -7.24 -5.67 -2.87
N TYR A 103 -7.88 -5.06 -1.87
CA TYR A 103 -8.68 -5.82 -0.91
C TYR A 103 -9.94 -6.43 -1.53
N ARG A 104 -10.52 -5.79 -2.53
CA ARG A 104 -11.64 -6.38 -3.27
C ARG A 104 -11.24 -7.58 -4.13
N VAL A 105 -10.04 -7.54 -4.73
CA VAL A 105 -9.51 -8.71 -5.44
C VAL A 105 -9.32 -9.86 -4.45
N HIS A 106 -8.67 -9.62 -3.31
CA HIS A 106 -8.54 -10.64 -2.25
C HIS A 106 -9.90 -11.16 -1.76
N GLU A 107 -10.89 -10.30 -1.55
CA GLU A 107 -12.25 -10.72 -1.20
C GLU A 107 -12.88 -11.62 -2.28
N ALA A 108 -12.73 -11.26 -3.56
CA ALA A 108 -13.27 -12.05 -4.66
C ALA A 108 -12.59 -13.43 -4.74
N LEU A 109 -11.29 -13.49 -4.42
CA LEU A 109 -10.51 -14.74 -4.33
C LEU A 109 -10.94 -15.61 -3.16
N GLU A 110 -11.12 -15.03 -1.98
CA GLU A 110 -11.64 -15.74 -0.79
C GLU A 110 -13.04 -16.32 -1.01
N ARG A 111 -13.85 -15.65 -1.84
CA ARG A 111 -15.15 -16.19 -2.26
C ARG A 111 -14.98 -17.30 -3.30
N ALA A 112 -14.03 -17.15 -4.22
CA ALA A 112 -13.76 -18.13 -5.27
C ALA A 112 -13.08 -19.42 -4.76
N THR A 113 -12.42 -19.40 -3.61
CA THR A 113 -12.00 -20.64 -2.95
C THR A 113 -13.16 -21.47 -2.41
N ARG A 114 -14.39 -20.92 -2.41
CA ARG A 114 -15.64 -21.66 -2.15
C ARG A 114 -16.42 -22.04 -3.42
N ASP A 115 -16.17 -21.36 -4.54
CA ASP A 115 -16.79 -21.59 -5.86
C ASP A 115 -15.81 -21.29 -7.01
N THR A 116 -15.69 -22.23 -7.95
CA THR A 116 -14.66 -22.43 -8.99
C THR A 116 -14.07 -21.25 -9.80
N ALA A 117 -14.53 -19.98 -9.72
CA ALA A 117 -13.94 -18.85 -10.46
C ALA A 117 -14.26 -17.44 -9.92
N VAL A 118 -13.34 -16.49 -10.13
CA VAL A 118 -13.54 -15.06 -9.82
C VAL A 118 -14.41 -14.36 -10.87
N ASP A 119 -15.48 -13.69 -10.44
CA ASP A 119 -16.31 -12.82 -11.30
C ASP A 119 -15.69 -11.42 -11.45
N TRP A 120 -14.82 -11.28 -12.47
CA TRP A 120 -14.12 -10.04 -12.79
C TRP A 120 -15.02 -8.94 -13.34
N ALA A 121 -16.11 -9.29 -14.03
CA ALA A 121 -17.05 -8.31 -14.58
C ALA A 121 -17.82 -7.61 -13.47
N ARG A 122 -18.30 -8.38 -12.48
CA ARG A 122 -18.95 -7.83 -11.28
C ARG A 122 -18.00 -6.93 -10.49
N LEU A 123 -16.75 -7.37 -10.30
CA LEU A 123 -15.74 -6.56 -9.61
C LEU A 123 -15.49 -5.22 -10.30
N ALA A 124 -15.40 -5.20 -11.64
CA ALA A 124 -15.25 -3.99 -12.42
C ALA A 124 -16.41 -3.01 -12.18
N ALA A 125 -17.66 -3.50 -12.26
CA ALA A 125 -18.84 -2.68 -12.03
C ALA A 125 -18.89 -2.10 -10.61
N GLU A 126 -18.56 -2.89 -9.58
CA GLU A 126 -18.57 -2.46 -8.18
C GLU A 126 -17.52 -1.38 -7.87
N LEU A 127 -16.45 -1.33 -8.67
CA LEU A 127 -15.39 -0.33 -8.58
C LEU A 127 -15.63 0.90 -9.46
N GLY A 128 -16.72 0.91 -10.24
CA GLY A 128 -17.08 2.00 -11.14
C GLY A 128 -16.38 1.95 -12.50
N TYR A 129 -15.87 0.79 -12.91
CA TYR A 129 -15.37 0.57 -14.27
C TYR A 129 -16.51 0.21 -15.21
N SER A 130 -16.35 0.59 -16.48
CA SER A 130 -17.30 0.25 -17.55
C SER A 130 -17.41 -1.25 -17.81
N ASP A 131 -16.28 -1.96 -17.68
CA ASP A 131 -16.16 -3.37 -18.00
C ASP A 131 -14.88 -3.96 -17.40
N GLN A 132 -14.76 -5.29 -17.45
CA GLN A 132 -13.57 -6.02 -16.99
C GLN A 132 -12.29 -5.57 -17.70
N ALA A 133 -12.33 -5.28 -19.01
CA ALA A 133 -11.13 -4.94 -19.76
C ALA A 133 -10.58 -3.57 -19.32
N HIS A 134 -11.44 -2.62 -18.98
CA HIS A 134 -11.08 -1.34 -18.40
C HIS A 134 -10.41 -1.53 -17.02
N LEU A 135 -11.01 -2.35 -16.14
CA LEU A 135 -10.40 -2.72 -14.86
C LEU A 135 -9.01 -3.33 -15.06
N VAL A 136 -8.87 -4.33 -15.94
CA VAL A 136 -7.60 -5.03 -16.18
C VAL A 136 -6.54 -4.08 -16.71
N ARG A 137 -6.89 -3.16 -17.63
CA ARG A 137 -5.95 -2.16 -18.16
C ARG A 137 -5.47 -1.20 -17.07
N GLU A 138 -6.38 -0.63 -16.28
CA GLU A 138 -5.97 0.29 -15.21
C GLU A 138 -5.20 -0.43 -14.10
N PHE A 139 -5.63 -1.63 -13.73
CA PHE A 139 -4.94 -2.45 -12.73
C PHE A 139 -3.52 -2.77 -13.20
N THR A 140 -3.36 -3.27 -14.43
CA THR A 140 -2.02 -3.61 -14.95
C THR A 140 -1.13 -2.38 -15.05
N ALA A 141 -1.69 -1.23 -15.45
CA ALA A 141 -0.96 0.04 -15.46
C ALA A 141 -0.50 0.50 -14.07
N THR A 142 -1.26 0.16 -13.02
CA THR A 142 -0.97 0.60 -11.64
C THR A 142 -0.16 -0.42 -10.84
N VAL A 143 -0.37 -1.72 -11.07
CA VAL A 143 0.18 -2.84 -10.28
C VAL A 143 1.26 -3.62 -11.04
N GLY A 144 1.37 -3.44 -12.35
CA GLY A 144 2.37 -4.09 -13.21
C GLY A 144 2.00 -5.50 -13.69
N VAL A 145 1.02 -6.15 -13.08
CA VAL A 145 0.50 -7.47 -13.48
C VAL A 145 -1.02 -7.43 -13.57
N PRO A 146 -1.66 -8.28 -14.39
CA PRO A 146 -3.12 -8.35 -14.41
C PRO A 146 -3.66 -8.92 -13.09
N PRO A 147 -4.88 -8.55 -12.69
CA PRO A 147 -5.40 -8.95 -11.39
C PRO A 147 -5.71 -10.46 -11.33
N THR A 148 -5.87 -11.13 -12.48
CA THR A 148 -5.95 -12.60 -12.58
C THR A 148 -4.67 -13.31 -12.13
N ALA A 149 -3.51 -12.64 -12.09
CA ALA A 149 -2.28 -13.22 -11.55
C ALA A 149 -2.37 -13.48 -10.03
N TYR A 150 -3.26 -12.78 -9.32
CA TYR A 150 -3.58 -13.07 -7.93
C TYR A 150 -4.55 -14.24 -7.76
N ALA A 151 -5.16 -14.72 -8.86
CA ALA A 151 -6.20 -15.75 -8.87
C ALA A 151 -5.72 -17.16 -9.19
N ARG A 152 -4.41 -17.37 -9.21
CA ARG A 152 -3.77 -18.68 -9.39
C ARG A 152 -3.16 -19.13 -8.08
#